data_AF-A0ABD2BGJ1-F1
#
_entry.id   AF-A0ABD2BGJ1-F1
#
_cell.length_a   1.000
_cell.length_b   1.000
_cell.length_c   1.000
_cell.angle_alpha   90.00
_cell.angle_beta   90.00
_cell.angle_gamma   90.00
#
_symmetry.space_group_name_H-M   'P 1'
#
loop_
_entity.id
_entity.type
_entity.pdbx_description
1 polymer ?
#
loop_
_entity_poly.entity_id
_entity_poly.type
_entity_poly.pdbx_seq_one_letter_code
_entity_poly.pdbx_strand_id
1 'polypeptide(L)'
;MIYKILYFDRYSAQLHLFLCSVYAPMCTEKVPSPIGPCRGLCEQVRARCFPVLQGFGFPWPAALNCSKFPPVNNHQHMCMEGPGEPGPANPIQAVGAGGGPWGCSWYAKSGLYVFLNRSGRCAAACDADILWSQKDKKATEAWMAAFATVCLISVTIAILSLLRPRKQSTVMSTAEKAITCLAVCHGIVAVGYVIRLAAGRLTVACTPAIPLHPQDQVVISQHQQQYLTQDGLANPYCAVVFLLLYYFGNAAIV
;
A
#
# COMPACT_ATOMS: atom_id res chain seq x y z
N MET A 1 -4.10 -2.24 22.60
CA MET A 1 -3.12 -2.04 21.51
C MET A 1 -3.21 -3.06 20.36
N ILE A 2 -3.91 -4.20 20.51
CA ILE A 2 -4.02 -5.23 19.46
C ILE A 2 -5.11 -4.92 18.40
N TYR A 3 -6.20 -4.26 18.78
CA TYR A 3 -7.35 -4.03 17.91
C TYR A 3 -7.12 -3.02 16.76
N LYS A 4 -6.04 -2.23 16.80
CA LYS A 4 -5.77 -1.18 15.80
C LYS A 4 -5.01 -1.69 14.57
N ILE A 5 -4.47 -2.91 14.62
CA ILE A 5 -3.71 -3.54 13.52
C ILE A 5 -4.65 -4.28 12.54
N LEU A 6 -5.85 -4.65 12.98
CA LEU A 6 -6.82 -5.38 12.16
C LEU A 6 -7.67 -4.50 11.23
N TYR A 7 -7.52 -3.17 11.28
CA TYR A 7 -8.39 -2.22 10.57
C TYR A 7 -7.92 -1.85 9.15
N PHE A 8 -6.86 -2.49 8.63
CA PHE A 8 -6.34 -2.16 7.32
C PHE A 8 -6.49 -3.35 6.36
N ASP A 9 -7.40 -3.17 5.40
CA ASP A 9 -7.54 -3.95 4.17
C ASP A 9 -8.33 -5.29 4.28
N ARG A 10 -9.58 -5.28 3.78
CA ARG A 10 -10.57 -6.37 3.51
C ARG A 10 -10.82 -7.51 4.52
N TYR A 11 -9.81 -7.99 5.23
CA TYR A 11 -9.90 -8.96 6.33
C TYR A 11 -10.87 -8.47 7.41
N SER A 12 -10.80 -7.18 7.75
CA SER A 12 -11.70 -6.56 8.72
C SER A 12 -13.15 -6.57 8.28
N ALA A 13 -13.47 -6.35 7.00
CA ALA A 13 -14.86 -6.13 6.60
C ALA A 13 -15.67 -7.44 6.59
N GLN A 14 -15.14 -8.52 6.00
CA GLN A 14 -15.80 -9.82 5.98
C GLN A 14 -15.81 -10.48 7.36
N LEU A 15 -14.69 -10.42 8.11
CA LEU A 15 -14.63 -10.96 9.46
C LEU A 15 -15.55 -10.20 10.42
N HIS A 16 -15.57 -8.86 10.37
CA HIS A 16 -16.45 -8.05 11.19
C HIS A 16 -17.91 -8.33 10.85
N LEU A 17 -18.28 -8.35 9.56
CA LEU A 17 -19.64 -8.69 9.14
C LEU A 17 -20.05 -10.10 9.57
N PHE A 18 -19.15 -11.09 9.42
CA PHE A 18 -19.40 -12.46 9.86
C PHE A 18 -19.58 -12.55 11.38
N LEU A 19 -18.69 -11.96 12.17
CA LEU A 19 -18.81 -11.99 13.63
C LEU A 19 -20.05 -11.23 14.11
N CYS A 20 -20.35 -10.07 13.54
CA CYS A 20 -21.57 -9.32 13.86
C CYS A 20 -22.81 -10.13 13.50
N SER A 21 -22.87 -10.79 12.34
CA SER A 21 -24.04 -11.59 11.95
C SER A 21 -24.21 -12.88 12.77
N VAL A 22 -23.14 -13.44 13.34
CA VAL A 22 -23.24 -14.61 14.24
C VAL A 22 -23.64 -14.21 15.65
N TYR A 23 -23.02 -13.17 16.21
CA TYR A 23 -23.23 -12.79 17.63
C TYR A 23 -24.34 -11.75 17.84
N ALA A 24 -24.65 -10.95 16.81
CA ALA A 24 -25.69 -9.93 16.81
C ALA A 24 -26.54 -10.00 15.53
N PRO A 25 -27.28 -11.11 15.33
CA PRO A 25 -28.06 -11.33 14.12
C PRO A 25 -29.25 -10.35 14.01
N MET A 26 -29.68 -10.11 12.77
CA MET A 26 -30.86 -9.29 12.48
C MET A 26 -32.14 -10.08 12.80
N CYS A 27 -33.12 -9.44 13.44
CA CYS A 27 -34.42 -10.03 13.76
C CYS A 27 -35.54 -9.18 13.14
N THR A 28 -36.56 -9.80 12.57
CA THR A 28 -37.73 -9.11 12.00
C THR A 28 -39.00 -9.92 12.24
N GLU A 29 -40.13 -9.27 12.47
CA GLU A 29 -41.44 -9.93 12.70
C GLU A 29 -41.90 -10.80 11.52
N LYS A 30 -41.33 -10.58 10.33
CA LYS A 30 -41.64 -11.36 9.12
C LYS A 30 -40.96 -12.73 9.10
N VAL A 31 -40.03 -13.01 10.04
CA VAL A 31 -39.21 -14.24 10.05
C VAL A 31 -39.09 -14.78 11.48
N PRO A 32 -39.49 -16.04 11.74
CA PRO A 32 -39.50 -16.59 13.10
C PRO A 32 -38.11 -16.91 13.66
N SER A 33 -37.03 -16.77 12.87
CA SER A 33 -35.66 -17.08 13.29
C SER A 33 -34.69 -15.94 12.96
N PRO A 34 -33.65 -15.71 13.80
CA PRO A 34 -32.66 -14.67 13.58
C PRO A 34 -31.87 -14.92 12.28
N ILE A 35 -31.69 -13.87 11.49
CA ILE A 35 -30.99 -13.92 10.20
C ILE A 35 -29.48 -13.80 10.45
N GLY A 36 -28.76 -14.89 10.21
CA GLY A 36 -27.31 -15.00 10.36
C GLY A 36 -26.55 -14.99 9.02
N PRO A 37 -25.24 -15.29 8.99
CA PRO A 37 -24.46 -15.34 7.76
C PRO A 37 -24.83 -16.55 6.90
N CYS A 38 -24.65 -16.43 5.57
CA CYS A 38 -24.67 -17.59 4.69
C CYS A 38 -23.38 -18.43 4.83
N ARG A 39 -23.44 -19.72 4.50
CA ARG A 39 -22.31 -20.67 4.54
C ARG A 39 -21.13 -20.19 3.69
N GLY A 40 -21.39 -19.58 2.54
CA GLY A 40 -20.35 -19.03 1.67
C GLY A 40 -19.48 -17.99 2.39
N LEU A 41 -20.09 -17.07 3.15
CA LEU A 41 -19.36 -16.07 3.94
C LEU A 41 -18.55 -16.74 5.06
N CYS A 42 -19.10 -17.74 5.73
CA CYS A 42 -18.39 -18.47 6.79
C CYS A 42 -17.13 -19.18 6.26
N GLU A 43 -17.23 -19.90 5.14
CA GLU A 43 -16.10 -20.65 4.58
C GLU A 43 -14.99 -19.73 4.09
N GLN A 44 -15.34 -18.57 3.53
CA GLN A 44 -14.37 -17.54 3.13
C GLN A 44 -13.59 -17.00 4.34
N VAL A 45 -14.31 -16.66 5.42
CA VAL A 45 -13.69 -16.18 6.66
C VAL A 45 -12.83 -17.28 7.28
N ARG A 46 -13.32 -18.52 7.31
CA ARG A 46 -12.58 -19.68 7.83
C ARG A 46 -11.29 -19.92 7.07
N ALA A 47 -11.32 -19.93 5.74
CA ALA A 47 -10.13 -20.18 4.92
C ALA A 47 -8.99 -19.20 5.21
N ARG A 48 -9.29 -17.93 5.51
CA ARG A 48 -8.29 -16.90 5.81
C ARG A 48 -7.91 -16.80 7.29
N CYS A 49 -8.86 -17.00 8.20
CA CYS A 49 -8.65 -16.79 9.64
C CYS A 49 -8.19 -18.05 10.39
N PHE A 50 -8.58 -19.23 9.93
CA PHE A 50 -8.24 -20.49 10.60
C PHE A 50 -6.73 -20.76 10.66
N PRO A 51 -5.93 -20.50 9.60
CA PRO A 51 -4.47 -20.65 9.68
C PRO A 51 -3.83 -19.75 10.75
N VAL A 52 -4.38 -18.55 10.95
CA VAL A 52 -3.93 -17.60 11.98
C VAL A 52 -4.27 -18.13 13.37
N LEU A 53 -5.50 -18.59 13.60
CA LEU A 53 -5.93 -19.19 14.87
C LEU A 53 -5.10 -20.43 15.23
N GLN A 54 -4.84 -21.28 14.24
CA GLN A 54 -4.00 -22.47 14.41
C GLN A 54 -2.56 -22.10 14.77
N GLY A 55 -2.02 -21.01 14.21
CA GLY A 55 -0.70 -20.47 14.58
C GLY A 55 -0.60 -20.06 16.06
N PHE A 56 -1.71 -19.72 16.70
CA PHE A 56 -1.81 -19.44 18.14
C PHE A 56 -2.30 -20.63 18.98
N GLY A 57 -2.46 -21.81 18.38
CA GLY A 57 -2.89 -23.03 19.08
C GLY A 57 -4.39 -23.13 19.35
N PHE A 58 -5.22 -22.27 18.75
CA PHE A 58 -6.67 -22.30 18.94
C PHE A 58 -7.37 -23.08 17.81
N PRO A 59 -8.25 -24.05 18.13
CA PRO A 59 -9.05 -24.74 17.13
C PRO A 59 -10.17 -23.84 16.60
N TRP A 60 -10.75 -24.21 15.45
CA TRP A 60 -11.92 -23.51 14.93
C TRP A 60 -13.12 -23.71 15.88
N PRO A 61 -13.73 -22.63 16.43
CA PRO A 61 -14.77 -22.77 17.44
C PRO A 61 -16.02 -23.48 16.91
N ALA A 62 -16.63 -24.33 17.74
CA ALA A 62 -17.88 -25.03 17.39
C ALA A 62 -19.06 -24.07 17.13
N ALA A 63 -19.02 -22.86 17.69
CA ALA A 63 -19.99 -21.79 17.44
C ALA A 63 -19.89 -21.24 15.99
N LEU A 64 -18.71 -21.30 15.37
CA LEU A 64 -18.46 -20.80 14.02
C LEU A 64 -18.46 -21.92 12.97
N ASN A 65 -18.98 -23.11 13.29
CA ASN A 65 -18.99 -24.23 12.37
C ASN A 65 -19.88 -23.92 11.14
N CYS A 66 -19.26 -23.81 9.97
CA CYS A 66 -19.92 -23.39 8.74
C CYS A 66 -21.06 -24.32 8.27
N SER A 67 -21.05 -25.58 8.67
CA SER A 67 -22.14 -26.52 8.39
C SER A 67 -23.47 -26.12 9.02
N LYS A 68 -23.46 -25.27 10.07
CA LYS A 68 -24.66 -24.77 10.75
C LYS A 68 -25.38 -23.67 9.98
N PHE A 69 -24.72 -23.04 9.00
CA PHE A 69 -25.28 -21.91 8.26
C PHE A 69 -25.95 -22.35 6.96
N PRO A 70 -27.02 -21.65 6.52
CA PRO A 70 -27.70 -21.92 5.26
C PRO A 70 -26.77 -21.72 4.04
N PRO A 71 -26.88 -22.56 3.00
CA PRO A 71 -26.00 -22.47 1.84
C PRO A 71 -26.25 -21.25 0.95
N VAL A 72 -27.52 -20.81 0.83
CA VAL A 72 -27.95 -19.74 -0.10
C VAL A 72 -29.08 -18.95 0.55
N ASN A 73 -29.12 -17.64 0.33
CA ASN A 73 -30.24 -16.80 0.73
C ASN A 73 -31.43 -17.03 -0.20
N ASN A 74 -32.57 -17.46 0.35
CA ASN A 74 -33.81 -17.66 -0.39
C ASN A 74 -35.03 -17.35 0.51
N HIS A 75 -36.24 -17.42 -0.06
CA HIS A 75 -37.48 -17.13 0.66
C HIS A 75 -37.79 -18.09 1.83
N GLN A 76 -37.12 -19.25 1.90
CA GLN A 76 -37.29 -20.26 2.96
C GLN A 76 -36.21 -20.15 4.05
N HIS A 77 -35.00 -19.76 3.67
CA HIS A 77 -33.83 -19.59 4.52
C HIS A 77 -33.14 -18.27 4.16
N MET A 78 -33.46 -17.22 4.93
CA MET A 78 -32.78 -15.93 4.78
C MET A 78 -31.44 -15.96 5.49
N CYS A 79 -30.39 -15.52 4.79
CA CYS A 79 -29.06 -15.36 5.35
C CYS A 79 -28.36 -14.16 4.71
N MET A 80 -27.37 -13.61 5.40
CA MET A 80 -26.57 -12.51 4.88
C MET A 80 -25.43 -13.05 4.03
N GLU A 81 -25.45 -12.73 2.74
CA GLU A 81 -24.26 -12.82 1.90
C GLU A 81 -23.22 -11.77 2.34
N GLY A 82 -21.94 -12.16 2.26
CA GLY A 82 -20.85 -11.19 2.42
C GLY A 82 -20.70 -10.27 1.22
N PRO A 83 -19.94 -9.17 1.35
CA PRO A 83 -19.52 -8.37 0.20
C PRO A 83 -18.77 -9.29 -0.77
N GLY A 84 -19.40 -9.53 -1.92
CA GLY A 84 -19.17 -10.70 -2.78
C GLY A 84 -17.70 -11.01 -3.06
N GLU A 85 -17.27 -12.19 -2.60
CA GLU A 85 -16.15 -12.92 -3.18
C GLU A 85 -16.65 -14.31 -3.62
N PRO A 86 -16.18 -14.85 -4.76
CA PRO A 86 -16.54 -16.19 -5.20
C PRO A 86 -15.76 -17.22 -4.37
N GLY A 87 -16.42 -18.33 -4.04
CA GLY A 87 -15.80 -19.48 -3.38
C GLY A 87 -14.68 -20.13 -4.21
N PRO A 88 -14.07 -21.23 -3.71
CA PRO A 88 -12.96 -21.88 -4.39
C PRO A 88 -13.46 -22.49 -5.72
N ALA A 89 -13.11 -21.86 -6.85
CA ALA A 89 -13.46 -22.36 -8.17
C ALA A 89 -12.19 -22.89 -8.87
N ASN A 90 -12.37 -24.06 -9.50
CA ASN A 90 -11.40 -24.73 -10.35
C ASN A 90 -10.77 -23.80 -11.40
N PRO A 91 -9.48 -23.98 -11.72
CA PRO A 91 -8.74 -23.12 -12.63
C PRO A 91 -9.00 -23.44 -14.10
N ILE A 92 -10.24 -23.29 -14.58
CA ILE A 92 -10.54 -23.21 -16.03
C ILE A 92 -11.78 -22.34 -16.21
N GLN A 93 -11.61 -21.01 -16.23
CA GLN A 93 -12.49 -20.08 -16.95
C GLN A 93 -11.90 -18.67 -16.88
N ALA A 94 -11.05 -18.37 -17.86
CA ALA A 94 -10.73 -17.01 -18.26
C ALA A 94 -11.64 -16.58 -19.41
N VAL A 95 -11.78 -15.26 -19.55
CA VAL A 95 -12.30 -14.49 -20.69
C VAL A 95 -13.82 -14.28 -20.71
N GLY A 96 -14.22 -13.10 -20.22
CA GLY A 96 -15.53 -12.49 -20.46
C GLY A 96 -15.54 -11.07 -19.89
N ALA A 97 -15.61 -10.07 -20.75
CA ALA A 97 -15.82 -8.68 -20.39
C ALA A 97 -17.12 -8.56 -19.57
N GLY A 98 -17.00 -8.40 -18.25
CA GLY A 98 -18.15 -8.25 -17.36
C GLY A 98 -17.84 -8.56 -15.91
N GLY A 99 -17.65 -7.50 -15.11
CA GLY A 99 -18.06 -7.44 -13.70
C GLY A 99 -17.73 -8.61 -12.76
N GLY A 100 -16.55 -9.22 -12.86
CA GLY A 100 -16.10 -10.25 -11.92
C GLY A 100 -15.26 -9.70 -10.74
N PRO A 101 -15.13 -10.44 -9.62
CA PRO A 101 -14.42 -10.00 -8.39
C PRO A 101 -12.89 -10.08 -8.48
N TRP A 102 -12.37 -10.36 -9.68
CA TRP A 102 -10.96 -10.60 -9.92
C TRP A 102 -10.32 -9.32 -10.46
N GLY A 103 -9.25 -8.88 -9.80
CA GLY A 103 -8.54 -7.64 -10.11
C GLY A 103 -9.03 -6.44 -9.30
N CYS A 104 -8.76 -5.24 -9.80
CA CYS A 104 -8.98 -3.99 -9.07
C CYS A 104 -10.35 -3.35 -9.37
N SER A 105 -11.36 -4.17 -9.73
CA SER A 105 -12.70 -3.75 -10.16
C SER A 105 -13.51 -2.99 -9.09
N TRP A 106 -13.17 -3.16 -7.81
CA TRP A 106 -13.77 -2.44 -6.68
C TRP A 106 -13.44 -0.93 -6.66
N TYR A 107 -12.35 -0.51 -7.30
CA TYR A 107 -12.02 0.91 -7.38
C TYR A 107 -12.84 1.59 -8.48
N ALA A 108 -13.33 2.80 -8.19
CA ALA A 108 -14.11 3.60 -9.15
C ALA A 108 -13.40 3.80 -10.50
N LYS A 109 -12.07 3.75 -10.51
CA LYS A 109 -11.21 3.76 -11.71
C LYS A 109 -10.32 2.52 -11.75
N SER A 110 -10.92 1.35 -11.83
CA SER A 110 -10.25 0.04 -11.79
C SER A 110 -9.11 -0.11 -12.80
N GLY A 111 -9.23 0.51 -13.98
CA GLY A 111 -8.20 0.51 -15.02
C GLY A 111 -6.91 1.25 -14.65
N LEU A 112 -6.87 2.01 -13.55
CA LEU A 112 -5.67 2.72 -13.09
C LEU A 112 -4.88 1.95 -12.01
N TYR A 113 -5.26 0.71 -11.74
CA TYR A 113 -4.67 -0.14 -10.71
C TYR A 113 -4.23 -1.49 -11.30
N VAL A 114 -3.15 -2.03 -10.74
CA VAL A 114 -2.59 -3.32 -11.08
C VAL A 114 -2.74 -4.25 -9.88
N PHE A 115 -3.27 -5.45 -10.11
CA PHE A 115 -3.42 -6.46 -9.07
C PHE A 115 -2.09 -7.20 -8.86
N LEU A 116 -1.61 -7.24 -7.61
CA LEU A 116 -0.37 -7.89 -7.22
C LEU A 116 -0.68 -9.27 -6.65
N ASN A 117 -0.38 -10.32 -7.40
CA ASN A 117 -0.69 -11.70 -7.00
C ASN A 117 0.05 -12.14 -5.73
N ARG A 118 1.26 -11.62 -5.49
CA ARG A 118 2.09 -11.95 -4.31
C ARG A 118 1.50 -11.41 -3.01
N SER A 119 0.93 -10.21 -3.04
CA SER A 119 0.38 -9.55 -1.85
C SER A 119 -1.15 -9.62 -1.77
N GLY A 120 -1.82 -10.01 -2.85
CA GLY A 120 -3.28 -9.98 -2.97
C GLY A 120 -3.85 -8.55 -2.95
N ARG A 121 -3.01 -7.53 -3.14
CA ARG A 121 -3.39 -6.11 -3.08
C ARG A 121 -3.40 -5.46 -4.46
N CYS A 122 -4.15 -4.37 -4.59
CA CYS A 122 -4.12 -3.51 -5.77
C CYS A 122 -3.17 -2.34 -5.55
N ALA A 123 -2.22 -2.15 -6.46
CA ALA A 123 -1.33 -1.00 -6.48
C ALA A 123 -1.70 -0.04 -7.60
N ALA A 124 -1.55 1.27 -7.39
CA ALA A 124 -1.72 2.25 -8.44
C ALA A 124 -0.72 2.00 -9.58
N ALA A 125 -1.18 2.06 -10.83
CA ALA A 125 -0.28 2.12 -11.97
C ALA A 125 0.59 3.39 -11.86
N CYS A 126 1.88 3.26 -12.12
CA CYS A 126 2.85 4.23 -11.61
C CYS A 126 2.69 5.63 -12.22
N ASP A 127 2.25 5.70 -13.47
CA ASP A 127 2.02 6.96 -14.17
C ASP A 127 0.54 7.30 -14.36
N ALA A 128 -0.37 6.62 -13.65
CA ALA A 128 -1.79 6.87 -13.74
C ALA A 128 -2.20 8.22 -13.14
N ASP A 129 -3.17 8.87 -13.77
CA ASP A 129 -3.76 10.13 -13.31
C ASP A 129 -4.95 9.84 -12.37
N ILE A 130 -4.63 9.37 -11.16
CA ILE A 130 -5.62 9.01 -10.14
C ILE A 130 -6.06 10.26 -9.37
N LEU A 131 -5.11 10.87 -8.65
CA LEU A 131 -5.34 12.05 -7.79
C LEU A 131 -4.71 13.33 -8.39
N TRP A 132 -3.64 13.18 -9.18
CA TRP A 132 -2.90 14.29 -9.79
C TRP A 132 -2.68 14.04 -11.28
N SER A 133 -2.77 15.10 -12.08
CA SER A 133 -2.54 15.02 -13.53
C SER A 133 -1.04 14.97 -13.86
N GLN A 134 -0.71 14.59 -15.09
CA GLN A 134 0.66 14.69 -15.61
C GLN A 134 1.27 16.08 -15.51
N LYS A 135 0.45 17.14 -15.64
CA LYS A 135 0.92 18.53 -15.52
C LYS A 135 1.35 18.83 -14.09
N ASP A 136 0.56 18.40 -13.11
CA ASP A 136 0.84 18.63 -11.68
C ASP A 136 2.09 17.87 -11.23
N LYS A 137 2.26 16.63 -11.72
CA LYS A 137 3.44 15.80 -11.48
C LYS A 137 4.71 16.50 -11.98
N LYS A 138 4.70 17.00 -13.22
CA LYS A 138 5.83 17.74 -13.82
C LYS A 138 6.11 19.06 -13.12
N ALA A 139 5.07 19.81 -12.76
CA ALA A 139 5.21 21.06 -12.02
C ALA A 139 5.88 20.82 -10.66
N THR A 140 5.47 19.77 -9.95
CA THR A 140 6.07 19.37 -8.67
C THR A 140 7.53 18.97 -8.85
N GLU A 141 7.87 18.22 -9.89
CA GLU A 141 9.25 17.83 -10.19
C GLU A 141 10.15 19.04 -10.44
N ALA A 142 9.69 20.02 -11.23
CA ALA A 142 10.41 21.26 -11.48
C ALA A 142 10.61 22.09 -10.20
N TRP A 143 9.57 22.21 -9.37
CA TRP A 143 9.65 22.91 -8.08
C TRP A 143 10.63 22.26 -7.11
N MET A 144 10.58 20.94 -6.97
CA MET A 144 11.51 20.20 -6.11
C MET A 144 12.95 20.33 -6.60
N ALA A 145 13.17 20.36 -7.92
CA ALA A 145 14.49 20.60 -8.50
C ALA A 145 15.01 22.01 -8.17
N ALA A 146 14.18 23.05 -8.31
CA ALA A 146 14.57 24.41 -7.98
C ALA A 146 14.96 24.57 -6.50
N PHE A 147 14.19 24.00 -5.57
CA PHE A 147 14.53 24.09 -4.15
C PHE A 147 15.77 23.27 -3.78
N ALA A 148 15.95 22.09 -4.38
CA ALA A 148 17.15 21.28 -4.14
C ALA A 148 18.43 21.97 -4.64
N THR A 149 18.40 22.62 -5.81
CA THR A 149 19.58 23.34 -6.34
C THR A 149 19.93 24.56 -5.50
N VAL A 150 18.94 25.36 -5.10
CA VAL A 150 19.15 26.51 -4.21
C VAL A 150 19.76 26.06 -2.87
N CYS A 151 19.26 24.95 -2.31
CA CYS A 151 19.79 24.36 -1.07
C CYS A 151 21.23 23.88 -1.24
N LEU A 152 21.58 23.21 -2.34
CA LEU A 152 22.95 22.77 -2.59
C LEU A 152 23.91 23.96 -2.71
N ILE A 153 23.50 25.02 -3.41
CA ILE A 153 24.32 26.23 -3.55
C ILE A 153 24.54 26.86 -2.17
N SER A 154 23.49 27.03 -1.36
CA SER A 154 23.60 27.65 -0.04
C SER A 154 24.47 26.82 0.92
N VAL A 155 24.29 25.49 0.95
CA VAL A 155 25.10 24.58 1.78
C VAL A 155 26.56 24.58 1.33
N THR A 156 26.82 24.59 0.02
CA THR A 156 28.20 24.63 -0.50
C THR A 156 28.90 25.92 -0.08
N ILE A 157 28.24 27.07 -0.19
CA ILE A 157 28.78 28.36 0.27
C ILE A 157 29.04 28.34 1.78
N ALA A 158 28.12 27.80 2.57
CA ALA A 158 28.26 27.69 4.02
C ALA A 158 29.46 26.82 4.41
N ILE A 159 29.57 25.62 3.85
CA ILE A 159 30.69 24.70 4.11
C ILE A 159 32.02 25.33 3.67
N LEU A 160 32.11 25.92 2.48
CA LEU A 160 33.33 26.58 2.00
C LEU A 160 33.75 27.75 2.91
N SER A 161 32.78 28.50 3.44
CA SER A 161 33.05 29.60 4.38
C SER A 161 33.61 29.10 5.71
N LEU A 162 33.18 27.92 6.15
CA LEU A 162 33.68 27.25 7.37
C LEU A 162 35.03 26.56 7.16
N LEU A 163 35.34 26.11 5.94
CA LEU A 163 36.62 25.47 5.59
C LEU A 163 37.77 26.46 5.35
N ARG A 164 37.48 27.74 5.10
CA ARG A 164 38.52 28.75 4.91
C ARG A 164 39.36 28.89 6.20
N PRO A 165 40.70 28.88 6.09
CA PRO A 165 41.58 28.92 7.25
C PRO A 165 41.32 30.19 8.06
N ARG A 166 40.80 30.01 9.28
CA ARG A 166 40.61 31.12 10.21
C ARG A 166 41.96 31.53 10.79
N LYS A 167 42.26 32.82 10.67
CA LYS A 167 43.48 33.46 11.18
C LYS A 167 43.61 33.36 12.72
N GLN A 168 42.52 33.05 13.42
CA GLN A 168 42.50 32.82 14.87
C GLN A 168 42.15 31.34 15.10
N SER A 169 43.11 30.56 15.60
CA SER A 169 42.92 29.16 16.01
C SER A 169 42.12 29.09 17.31
N THR A 170 40.86 29.48 17.25
CA THR A 170 39.90 29.26 18.34
C THR A 170 39.16 27.96 18.07
N VAL A 171 39.21 27.05 19.04
CA VAL A 171 38.40 25.83 19.10
C VAL A 171 36.98 26.15 18.64
N MET A 172 36.51 25.46 17.59
CA MET A 172 35.17 25.66 17.02
C MET A 172 34.12 25.59 18.11
N SER A 173 33.29 26.64 18.24
CA SER A 173 32.27 26.70 19.30
C SER A 173 31.23 25.60 19.11
N THR A 174 30.55 25.19 20.19
CA THR A 174 29.48 24.19 20.11
C THR A 174 28.36 24.59 19.14
N ALA A 175 28.06 25.89 19.05
CA ALA A 175 27.09 26.44 18.10
C ALA A 175 27.55 26.29 16.64
N GLU A 176 28.82 26.55 16.35
CA GLU A 176 29.37 26.38 15.00
C GLU A 176 29.41 24.92 14.56
N LYS A 177 29.69 23.99 15.48
CA LYS A 177 29.59 22.55 15.22
C LYS A 177 28.14 22.14 14.91
N ALA A 178 27.16 22.69 15.62
CA ALA A 178 25.75 22.44 15.36
C ALA A 178 25.32 22.98 13.98
N ILE A 179 25.70 24.22 13.64
CA ILE A 179 25.42 24.81 12.31
C ILE A 179 26.05 23.98 11.19
N THR A 180 27.28 23.51 11.40
CA THR A 180 27.96 22.63 10.43
C THR A 180 27.21 21.32 10.24
N CYS A 181 26.76 20.69 11.33
CA CYS A 181 25.96 19.46 11.29
C CYS A 181 24.67 19.67 10.49
N LEU A 182 23.91 20.73 10.78
CA LEU A 182 22.67 21.07 10.06
C LEU A 182 22.90 21.31 8.57
N ALA A 183 23.96 22.06 8.22
CA ALA A 183 24.32 22.29 6.82
C ALA A 183 24.65 20.99 6.08
N VAL A 184 25.40 20.08 6.72
CA VAL A 184 25.71 18.76 6.17
C VAL A 184 24.45 17.91 6.01
N CYS A 185 23.57 17.87 7.01
CA CYS A 185 22.30 17.13 6.94
C CYS A 185 21.41 17.63 5.79
N HIS A 186 21.23 18.95 5.66
CA HIS A 186 20.48 19.53 4.55
C HIS A 186 21.15 19.27 3.19
N GLY A 187 22.48 19.29 3.13
CA GLY A 187 23.22 18.89 1.94
C GLY A 187 22.92 17.46 1.50
N ILE A 188 22.90 16.52 2.45
CA ILE A 188 22.59 15.10 2.17
C ILE A 188 21.13 14.93 1.72
N VAL A 189 20.18 15.64 2.32
CA VAL A 189 18.77 15.65 1.86
C VAL A 189 18.69 16.18 0.42
N ALA A 190 19.38 17.27 0.11
CA ALA A 190 19.38 17.83 -1.23
C ALA A 190 20.02 16.88 -2.26
N VAL A 191 21.07 16.14 -1.88
CA VAL A 191 21.64 15.04 -2.69
C VAL A 191 20.59 13.96 -2.95
N GLY A 192 19.78 13.58 -1.96
CA GLY A 192 18.66 12.64 -2.16
C GLY A 192 17.67 13.10 -3.24
N TYR A 193 17.33 14.39 -3.28
CA TYR A 193 16.51 14.96 -4.35
C TYR A 193 17.23 14.99 -5.71
N VAL A 194 18.53 15.27 -5.74
CA VAL A 194 19.32 15.21 -6.98
C VAL A 194 19.38 13.79 -7.54
N ILE A 195 19.59 12.77 -6.69
CA ILE A 195 19.55 11.36 -7.09
C ILE A 195 18.19 11.05 -7.71
N ARG A 196 17.10 11.51 -7.10
CA ARG A 196 15.75 11.32 -7.65
C ARG A 196 15.58 11.95 -9.03
N LEU A 197 16.13 13.14 -9.25
CA LEU A 197 16.07 13.84 -10.55
C LEU A 197 16.94 13.14 -11.60
N ALA A 198 18.15 12.73 -11.24
CA ALA A 198 19.10 12.10 -12.15
C ALA A 198 18.67 10.69 -12.57
N ALA A 199 18.17 9.88 -11.63
CA ALA A 199 17.65 8.54 -11.93
C ALA A 199 16.29 8.59 -12.64
N GLY A 200 15.58 9.71 -12.54
CA GLY A 200 14.25 9.92 -13.08
C GLY A 200 13.15 9.41 -12.16
N ARG A 201 12.00 10.11 -12.17
CA ARG A 201 10.84 9.82 -11.32
C ARG A 201 10.40 8.36 -11.40
N LEU A 202 10.31 7.80 -12.61
CA LEU A 202 9.78 6.45 -12.81
C LEU A 202 10.72 5.38 -12.25
N THR A 203 12.03 5.52 -12.46
CA THR A 203 13.03 4.57 -11.94
C THR A 203 13.04 4.51 -10.42
N VAL A 204 12.80 5.62 -9.74
CA VAL A 204 12.84 5.71 -8.28
C VAL A 204 11.50 5.32 -7.64
N ALA A 205 10.37 5.64 -8.29
CA ALA A 205 9.05 5.43 -7.71
C ALA A 205 8.38 4.13 -8.17
N CYS A 206 8.73 3.61 -9.35
CA CYS A 206 8.03 2.50 -9.98
C CYS A 206 8.81 1.20 -9.87
N THR A 207 8.08 0.09 -9.82
CA THR A 207 8.62 -1.26 -9.98
C THR A 207 7.95 -1.90 -11.20
N PRO A 208 8.68 -2.62 -12.07
CA PRO A 208 8.06 -3.37 -13.15
C PRO A 208 7.21 -4.52 -12.60
N ALA A 209 6.03 -4.72 -13.17
CA ALA A 209 5.23 -5.92 -12.94
C ALA A 209 5.89 -7.09 -13.65
N ILE A 210 6.45 -8.03 -12.90
CA ILE A 210 7.01 -9.27 -13.45
C ILE A 210 5.83 -10.22 -13.75
N PRO A 211 5.55 -10.58 -15.02
CA PRO A 211 4.57 -11.60 -15.32
C PRO A 211 5.12 -12.97 -14.88
N LEU A 212 4.38 -13.70 -14.04
CA LEU A 212 4.75 -15.07 -13.62
C LEU A 212 4.42 -16.14 -14.67
N HIS A 213 3.81 -15.79 -15.82
CA HIS A 213 3.44 -16.76 -16.85
C HIS A 213 3.71 -16.26 -18.28
N PRO A 214 4.34 -17.05 -19.18
CA PRO A 214 4.69 -16.62 -20.54
C PRO A 214 3.51 -16.57 -21.52
N GLN A 215 2.30 -16.98 -21.12
CA GLN A 215 1.25 -17.38 -22.07
C GLN A 215 -0.13 -16.74 -21.85
N ASP A 216 -0.23 -15.63 -21.13
CA ASP A 216 -1.45 -14.82 -21.11
C ASP A 216 -1.15 -13.47 -21.75
N GLN A 217 -1.56 -13.31 -23.03
CA GLN A 217 -1.59 -12.01 -23.68
C GLN A 217 -2.74 -11.17 -23.10
N VAL A 218 -2.54 -10.66 -21.89
CA VAL A 218 -3.28 -9.49 -21.45
C VAL A 218 -2.71 -8.33 -22.25
N VAL A 219 -3.53 -7.73 -23.12
CA VAL A 219 -3.23 -6.46 -23.79
C VAL A 219 -3.19 -5.37 -22.71
N ILE A 220 -2.08 -5.34 -21.97
CA ILE A 220 -1.79 -4.28 -21.01
C ILE A 220 -1.06 -3.20 -21.80
N SER A 221 -1.74 -2.07 -22.01
CA SER A 221 -1.15 -0.86 -22.55
C SER A 221 0.21 -0.59 -21.88
N GLN A 222 1.28 -0.33 -22.64
CA GLN A 222 2.67 -0.20 -22.14
C GLN A 222 2.83 0.70 -20.88
N HIS A 223 1.93 1.67 -20.70
CA HIS A 223 1.87 2.53 -19.51
C HIS A 223 1.49 1.82 -18.20
N GLN A 224 1.00 0.59 -18.26
CA GLN A 224 0.41 -0.16 -17.14
C GLN A 224 1.25 -1.38 -16.73
N GLN A 225 2.43 -1.56 -17.32
CA GLN A 225 3.43 -2.56 -16.90
C GLN A 225 4.22 -2.16 -15.65
N GLN A 226 4.04 -0.95 -15.12
CA GLN A 226 4.74 -0.47 -13.94
C GLN A 226 3.74 0.01 -12.88
N TYR A 227 3.95 -0.37 -11.63
CA TYR A 227 3.13 0.04 -10.50
C TYR A 227 3.97 0.83 -9.49
N LEU A 228 3.30 1.67 -8.70
CA LEU A 228 3.96 2.44 -7.65
C LEU A 228 4.49 1.47 -6.58
N THR A 229 5.78 1.56 -6.30
CA THR A 229 6.49 0.69 -5.36
C THR A 229 5.77 0.66 -4.01
N GLN A 230 5.37 -0.52 -3.57
CA GLN A 230 4.71 -0.75 -2.28
C GLN A 230 5.70 -1.17 -1.20
N ASP A 231 6.80 -1.82 -1.59
CA ASP A 231 7.81 -2.38 -0.69
C ASP A 231 9.20 -1.86 -1.05
N GLY A 232 9.96 -1.33 -0.07
CA GLY A 232 11.29 -0.78 -0.29
C GLY A 232 12.32 -1.79 -0.82
N LEU A 233 12.10 -3.10 -0.60
CA LEU A 233 12.97 -4.16 -1.11
C LEU A 233 12.82 -4.37 -2.63
N ALA A 234 11.66 -4.01 -3.20
CA ALA A 234 11.39 -4.22 -4.61
C ALA A 234 12.10 -3.20 -5.53
N ASN A 235 12.44 -2.02 -5.00
CA ASN A 235 13.17 -1.00 -5.74
C ASN A 235 14.27 -0.37 -4.85
N PRO A 236 15.55 -0.67 -5.10
CA PRO A 236 16.65 -0.15 -4.28
C PRO A 236 16.81 1.37 -4.42
N TYR A 237 16.48 1.96 -5.57
CA TYR A 237 16.53 3.42 -5.74
C TYR A 237 15.51 4.12 -4.84
N CYS A 238 14.31 3.53 -4.70
CA CYS A 238 13.28 4.01 -3.77
C CYS A 238 13.82 4.00 -2.33
N ALA A 239 14.41 2.89 -1.91
CA ALA A 239 14.94 2.73 -0.56
C ALA A 239 16.07 3.71 -0.25
N VAL A 240 17.03 3.88 -1.17
CA VAL A 240 18.14 4.82 -0.98
C VAL A 240 17.64 6.26 -0.85
N VAL A 241 16.75 6.70 -1.76
CA VAL A 241 16.19 8.05 -1.70
C VAL A 241 15.36 8.24 -0.42
N PHE A 242 14.56 7.24 -0.03
CA PHE A 242 13.80 7.28 1.22
C PHE A 242 14.71 7.43 2.44
N LEU A 243 15.79 6.64 2.54
CA LEU A 243 16.72 6.70 3.67
C LEU A 243 17.42 8.06 3.76
N LEU A 244 17.88 8.60 2.64
CA LEU A 244 18.54 9.91 2.61
C LEU A 244 17.59 11.03 3.05
N LEU A 245 16.37 11.04 2.54
CA LEU A 245 15.39 12.08 2.87
C LEU A 245 14.84 11.93 4.28
N TYR A 246 14.51 10.71 4.70
CA TYR A 246 13.90 10.47 6.00
C TYR A 246 14.90 10.64 7.14
N TYR A 247 16.05 9.96 7.10
CA TYR A 247 16.99 9.99 8.23
C TYR A 247 17.60 11.39 8.42
N PHE A 248 18.17 11.96 7.35
CA PHE A 248 18.82 13.26 7.44
C PHE A 248 17.83 14.42 7.48
N GLY A 249 16.61 14.24 6.95
CA GLY A 249 15.53 15.21 7.13
C GLY A 249 15.10 15.32 8.58
N ASN A 250 14.92 14.19 9.28
CA ASN A 250 14.64 14.20 10.71
C ASN A 250 15.83 14.77 11.51
N ALA A 251 17.07 14.40 11.16
CA ALA A 251 18.26 14.93 11.83
C ALA A 251 18.45 16.45 11.66
N ALA A 252 17.95 17.03 10.57
CA ALA A 252 18.04 18.46 10.31
C ALA A 252 16.96 19.30 11.06
N ILE A 253 15.94 18.65 11.61
CA ILE A 253 14.82 19.31 12.31
C ILE A 253 15.02 19.33 13.83
N VAL A 254 15.90 18.46 14.36
CA VAL A 254 16.24 18.33 15.79
C VAL A 254 17.28 19.36 16.21
#